data_AF-A0A847NBB9-F1
#
_entry.id   AF-A0A847NBB9-F1
#
_cell.length_a   1.000
_cell.length_b   1.000
_cell.length_c   1.000
_cell.angle_alpha   90.00
_cell.angle_beta   90.00
_cell.angle_gamma   90.00
#
_symmetry.space_group_name_H-M   'P 1'
#
loop_
_entity.id
_entity.type
_entity.pdbx_description
1 polymer ?
#
loop_
_entity_poly.entity_id
_entity_poly.type
_entity_poly.pdbx_seq_one_letter_code
_entity_poly.pdbx_strand_id
1 'polypeptide(L)'
;IGVGNFANFSLGAKIAPSLTQPVMVNAEVKSLHKGVFQLEGPANRGGLCNIGRSAVLSVGKIQILVCNYATKIGDPQFYKGFGIDPSLCDLVVVKACTSFRASYEPVSESICLTQTPGAANSDLKLLPYTKLPYPLFPFDEIKEEDIKAPKRYR
;
A
#
# COMPACT_ATOMS: atom_id res chain seq x y z
N ILE A 1 -5.26 -14.72 -19.89
CA ILE A 1 -3.87 -14.79 -20.40
C ILE A 1 -3.05 -15.69 -19.47
N GLY A 2 -2.16 -16.53 -20.00
CA GLY A 2 -1.36 -17.47 -19.21
C GLY A 2 0.05 -16.96 -18.95
N VAL A 3 0.78 -17.66 -18.08
CA VAL A 3 2.21 -17.40 -17.77
C VAL A 3 3.06 -17.39 -19.04
N GLY A 4 4.06 -16.52 -19.10
CA GLY A 4 4.99 -16.34 -20.22
C GLY A 4 4.46 -15.50 -21.38
N ASN A 5 3.18 -15.10 -21.34
CA ASN A 5 2.59 -14.25 -22.38
C ASN A 5 2.61 -12.77 -21.97
N PHE A 6 2.60 -11.90 -22.98
CA PHE A 6 2.51 -10.46 -22.84
C PHE A 6 1.10 -9.95 -23.13
N ALA A 7 0.67 -8.92 -22.39
CA ALA A 7 -0.52 -8.15 -22.71
C ALA A 7 -0.44 -6.72 -22.17
N ASN A 8 -1.30 -5.87 -22.72
CA ASN A 8 -1.56 -4.55 -22.17
C ASN A 8 -2.50 -4.65 -20.96
N PHE A 9 -2.06 -4.09 -19.83
CA PHE A 9 -2.81 -4.03 -18.57
C PHE A 9 -3.02 -2.59 -18.15
N SER A 10 -4.16 -2.33 -17.52
CA SER A 10 -4.45 -1.08 -16.81
C SER A 10 -4.38 -1.37 -15.31
N LEU A 11 -3.38 -0.81 -14.62
CA LEU A 11 -3.06 -1.14 -13.24
C LEU A 11 -3.42 -0.01 -12.28
N GLY A 12 -4.03 -0.35 -11.14
CA GLY A 12 -4.36 0.60 -10.08
C GLY A 12 -5.65 1.39 -10.33
N ALA A 13 -5.86 2.43 -9.52
CA ALA A 13 -6.97 3.40 -9.59
C ALA A 13 -8.42 2.87 -9.55
N LYS A 14 -8.66 1.56 -9.48
CA LYS A 14 -10.02 0.97 -9.53
C LYS A 14 -10.97 1.46 -8.43
N ILE A 15 -10.47 1.72 -7.22
CA ILE A 15 -11.31 2.05 -6.05
C ILE A 15 -11.58 3.55 -5.94
N ALA A 16 -10.59 4.39 -6.27
CA ALA A 16 -10.68 5.85 -6.13
C ALA A 16 -10.16 6.55 -7.40
N PRO A 17 -10.85 6.39 -8.54
CA PRO A 17 -10.40 6.94 -9.83
C PRO A 17 -10.41 8.47 -9.87
N SER A 18 -11.12 9.14 -8.95
CA SER A 18 -11.07 10.59 -8.79
C SER A 18 -9.79 11.11 -8.15
N LEU A 19 -9.02 10.24 -7.47
CA LEU A 19 -7.81 10.62 -6.73
C LEU A 19 -6.51 10.20 -7.42
N THR A 20 -6.59 9.28 -8.39
CA THR A 20 -5.44 8.75 -9.10
C THR A 20 -5.88 8.11 -10.41
N GLN A 21 -4.96 8.01 -11.37
CA GLN A 21 -5.21 7.42 -12.69
C GLN A 21 -4.52 6.06 -12.80
N PRO A 22 -5.11 5.11 -13.56
CA PRO A 22 -4.47 3.83 -13.77
C PRO A 22 -3.22 3.98 -14.65
N VAL A 23 -2.24 3.12 -14.44
CA VAL A 23 -1.03 3.06 -15.25
C VAL A 23 -1.19 1.98 -16.31
N MET A 24 -1.05 2.36 -17.58
CA MET A 24 -1.07 1.42 -18.70
C MET A 24 0.32 0.82 -18.89
N VAL A 25 0.42 -0.51 -18.90
CA VAL A 25 1.68 -1.23 -19.08
C VAL A 25 1.51 -2.39 -20.06
N ASN A 26 2.52 -2.64 -20.89
CA ASN A 26 2.66 -3.92 -21.59
C ASN A 26 3.57 -4.81 -20.74
N ALA A 27 3.04 -5.89 -20.17
CA ALA A 27 3.75 -6.70 -19.17
C ALA A 27 3.71 -8.19 -19.49
N GLU A 28 4.78 -8.90 -19.11
CA GLU A 28 4.84 -10.36 -19.10
C GLU A 28 4.15 -10.90 -17.84
N VAL A 29 3.33 -11.94 -17.97
CA VAL A 29 2.80 -12.68 -16.81
C VAL A 29 3.85 -13.67 -16.32
N LYS A 30 4.55 -13.38 -15.21
CA LYS A 30 5.60 -14.27 -14.66
C LYS A 30 5.04 -15.44 -13.87
N SER A 31 3.98 -15.22 -13.10
CA SER A 31 3.38 -16.26 -12.27
C SER A 31 1.94 -15.92 -11.88
N LEU A 32 1.15 -16.95 -11.57
CA LEU A 32 -0.26 -16.86 -11.17
C LEU A 32 -0.46 -17.62 -9.86
N HIS A 33 -1.21 -17.02 -8.93
CA HIS A 33 -1.30 -17.49 -7.56
C HIS A 33 -2.73 -17.43 -7.00
N LYS A 34 -3.00 -18.24 -5.98
CA LYS A 34 -4.24 -18.19 -5.19
C LYS A 34 -4.21 -17.12 -4.08
N GLY A 35 -3.06 -16.49 -3.83
CA GLY A 35 -2.90 -15.37 -2.90
C GLY A 35 -2.69 -15.74 -1.43
N VAL A 36 -2.45 -17.01 -1.11
CA VAL A 36 -2.31 -17.47 0.27
C VAL A 36 -0.83 -17.60 0.63
N PHE A 37 -0.42 -16.97 1.74
CA PHE A 37 0.92 -17.03 2.28
C PHE A 37 0.90 -16.81 3.80
N GLN A 38 1.95 -17.25 4.48
CA GLN A 38 2.10 -17.11 5.93
C GLN A 38 3.06 -15.97 6.25
N LEU A 39 2.78 -15.14 7.25
CA LEU A 39 3.65 -14.00 7.64
C LEU A 39 4.91 -14.44 8.38
N GLU A 40 6.04 -13.80 8.08
CA GLU A 40 7.35 -14.05 8.72
C GLU A 40 7.51 -13.25 10.03
N GLY A 41 6.89 -12.07 10.10
CA GLY A 41 6.87 -11.18 11.26
C GLY A 41 7.83 -9.98 11.15
N PRO A 42 8.10 -9.29 12.28
CA PRO A 42 7.76 -9.67 13.65
C PRO A 42 6.27 -9.56 14.01
N ALA A 43 5.51 -8.69 13.35
CA ALA A 43 4.07 -8.55 13.60
C ALA A 43 3.28 -9.71 12.99
N ASN A 44 2.34 -10.30 13.74
CA ASN A 44 1.46 -11.38 13.28
C ASN A 44 2.21 -12.61 12.71
N ARG A 45 3.43 -12.90 13.22
CA ARG A 45 4.23 -14.05 12.81
C ARG A 45 3.41 -15.33 12.81
N GLY A 46 3.51 -16.11 11.73
CA GLY A 46 2.76 -17.36 11.56
C GLY A 46 1.30 -17.17 11.13
N GLY A 47 0.79 -15.94 11.09
CA GLY A 47 -0.56 -15.62 10.63
C GLY A 47 -0.72 -15.91 9.13
N LEU A 48 -1.84 -16.54 8.76
CA LEU A 48 -2.18 -16.81 7.37
C LEU A 48 -2.85 -15.59 6.73
N CYS A 49 -2.35 -15.18 5.58
CA CYS A 49 -2.90 -14.08 4.79
C CYS A 49 -3.46 -14.59 3.48
N ASN A 50 -4.51 -13.94 2.98
CA ASN A 50 -5.12 -14.23 1.69
C ASN A 50 -5.46 -12.94 0.95
N ILE A 51 -4.78 -12.69 -0.17
CA ILE A 51 -5.00 -11.52 -1.04
C ILE A 51 -5.80 -11.85 -2.31
N GLY A 52 -6.37 -13.06 -2.36
CA GLY A 52 -7.12 -13.60 -3.49
C GLY A 52 -6.23 -13.88 -4.70
N ARG A 53 -6.88 -14.14 -5.85
CA ARG A 53 -6.17 -14.37 -7.12
C ARG A 53 -5.16 -13.24 -7.36
N SER A 54 -3.92 -13.63 -7.58
CA SER A 54 -2.79 -12.72 -7.70
C SER A 54 -1.89 -13.16 -8.84
N ALA A 55 -1.11 -12.20 -9.36
CA ALA A 55 -0.15 -12.45 -10.41
C ALA A 55 1.08 -11.59 -10.19
N VAL A 56 2.25 -12.11 -10.58
CA VAL A 56 3.45 -11.29 -10.74
C VAL A 56 3.56 -10.93 -12.21
N LEU A 57 3.58 -9.64 -12.48
CA LEU A 57 3.80 -9.07 -13.81
C LEU A 57 5.22 -8.52 -13.89
N SER A 58 5.83 -8.57 -15.07
CA SER A 58 7.15 -7.97 -15.31
C SER A 58 7.10 -6.97 -16.45
N VAL A 59 7.72 -5.81 -16.23
CA VAL A 59 7.93 -4.75 -17.22
C VAL A 59 9.41 -4.35 -17.17
N GLY A 60 10.22 -4.91 -18.09
CA GLY A 60 11.67 -4.75 -18.03
C GLY A 60 12.23 -5.29 -16.71
N LYS A 61 12.89 -4.42 -15.92
CA LYS A 61 13.43 -4.77 -14.59
C LYS A 61 12.42 -4.63 -13.44
N ILE A 62 11.22 -4.13 -13.70
CA ILE A 62 10.20 -3.90 -12.68
C ILE A 62 9.35 -5.16 -12.51
N GLN A 63 9.17 -5.60 -11.27
CA GLN A 63 8.25 -6.67 -10.89
C GLN A 63 7.05 -6.08 -10.15
N ILE A 64 5.85 -6.44 -10.57
CA ILE A 64 4.59 -5.88 -10.05
C ILE A 64 3.71 -7.03 -9.56
N LEU A 65 3.48 -7.10 -8.25
CA LEU A 65 2.49 -8.00 -7.66
C LEU A 65 1.10 -7.35 -7.72
N VAL A 66 0.19 -7.95 -8.48
CA VAL A 66 -1.22 -7.55 -8.53
C VAL A 66 -2.06 -8.56 -7.74
N CYS A 67 -3.05 -8.07 -6.99
CA CYS A 67 -3.90 -8.91 -6.15
C CYS A 67 -5.36 -8.44 -6.16
N ASN A 68 -6.27 -9.34 -5.80
CA ASN A 68 -7.71 -9.07 -5.82
C ASN A 68 -8.18 -8.29 -4.60
N TYR A 69 -7.60 -8.57 -3.42
CA TYR A 69 -8.00 -7.95 -2.16
C TYR A 69 -6.94 -6.98 -1.66
N ALA A 70 -7.40 -5.81 -1.18
CA ALA A 70 -6.55 -4.83 -0.53
C ALA A 70 -6.05 -5.37 0.81
N THR A 71 -4.79 -5.05 1.16
CA THR A 71 -4.18 -5.47 2.41
C THR A 71 -3.37 -4.34 3.05
N LYS A 72 -3.11 -4.47 4.35
CA LYS A 72 -2.31 -3.55 5.17
C LYS A 72 -1.02 -4.22 5.69
N ILE A 73 -0.60 -5.30 5.05
CA ILE A 73 0.56 -6.10 5.45
C ILE A 73 1.84 -5.31 5.16
N GLY A 74 2.67 -5.15 6.19
CA GLY A 74 3.99 -4.52 6.12
C GLY A 74 5.13 -5.54 6.24
N ASP A 75 4.94 -6.75 5.73
CA ASP A 75 5.87 -7.88 5.87
C ASP A 75 6.54 -8.22 4.52
N PRO A 76 7.87 -8.41 4.44
CA PRO A 76 8.59 -8.88 3.24
C PRO A 76 8.01 -10.15 2.62
N GLN A 77 7.39 -11.00 3.43
CA GLN A 77 6.76 -12.23 3.00
C GLN A 77 5.57 -11.99 2.07
N PHE A 78 5.02 -10.77 2.06
CA PHE A 78 4.08 -10.31 1.05
C PHE A 78 4.65 -10.42 -0.37
N TYR A 79 5.95 -10.22 -0.56
CA TYR A 79 6.63 -10.38 -1.85
C TYR A 79 7.24 -11.78 -1.99
N LYS A 80 7.95 -12.25 -0.96
CA LYS A 80 8.65 -13.56 -1.00
C LYS A 80 7.68 -14.71 -1.25
N GLY A 81 6.47 -14.65 -0.70
CA GLY A 81 5.41 -15.64 -0.92
C GLY A 81 5.00 -15.83 -2.39
N PHE A 82 5.38 -14.90 -3.27
CA PHE A 82 5.11 -14.97 -4.72
C PHE A 82 6.40 -14.98 -5.56
N GLY A 83 7.56 -15.26 -4.94
CA GLY A 83 8.84 -15.42 -5.61
C GLY A 83 9.61 -14.12 -5.87
N ILE A 84 9.22 -13.01 -5.24
CA ILE A 84 9.96 -11.75 -5.30
C ILE A 84 10.71 -11.59 -3.98
N ASP A 85 12.04 -11.67 -4.00
CA ASP A 85 12.85 -11.40 -2.81
C ASP A 85 13.18 -9.91 -2.70
N PRO A 86 12.64 -9.19 -1.68
CA PRO A 86 12.94 -7.77 -1.48
C PRO A 86 14.44 -7.48 -1.32
N SER A 87 15.24 -8.41 -0.79
CA SER A 87 16.68 -8.21 -0.56
C SER A 87 17.51 -8.22 -1.85
N LEU A 88 16.94 -8.73 -2.94
CA LEU A 88 17.56 -8.76 -4.27
C LEU A 88 17.10 -7.61 -5.17
N CYS A 89 16.30 -6.68 -4.63
CA CYS A 89 15.76 -5.55 -5.37
C CYS A 89 16.50 -4.26 -5.00
N ASP A 90 16.83 -3.43 -6.00
CA ASP A 90 17.40 -2.09 -5.77
C ASP A 90 16.41 -1.17 -5.04
N LEU A 91 15.10 -1.38 -5.24
CA LEU A 91 14.02 -0.60 -4.62
C LEU A 91 12.76 -1.45 -4.42
N VAL A 92 12.12 -1.30 -3.26
CA VAL A 92 10.85 -1.96 -2.93
C VAL A 92 9.85 -0.94 -2.43
N VAL A 93 8.64 -0.96 -3.01
CA VAL A 93 7.55 -0.07 -2.61
C VAL A 93 6.69 -0.75 -1.57
N VAL A 94 6.66 -0.23 -0.35
CA VAL A 94 5.80 -0.80 0.72
C VAL A 94 4.62 0.13 0.99
N LYS A 95 3.39 -0.33 0.71
CA LYS A 95 2.17 0.43 0.97
C LYS A 95 1.75 0.33 2.44
N ALA A 96 2.48 1.00 3.33
CA ALA A 96 2.19 1.06 4.76
C ALA A 96 2.68 2.39 5.35
N CYS A 97 2.11 2.79 6.50
CA CYS A 97 2.51 4.03 7.18
C CYS A 97 3.68 3.81 8.14
N THR A 98 3.55 2.83 9.05
CA THR A 98 4.52 2.63 10.14
C THR A 98 4.86 1.17 10.38
N SER A 99 3.90 0.26 10.22
CA SER A 99 4.04 -1.17 10.55
C SER A 99 5.12 -1.91 9.77
N PHE A 100 5.57 -1.37 8.63
CA PHE A 100 6.57 -2.04 7.80
C PHE A 100 8.00 -1.93 8.31
N ARG A 101 8.31 -0.90 9.12
CA ARG A 101 9.69 -0.63 9.56
C ARG A 101 10.33 -1.81 10.26
N ALA A 102 9.61 -2.42 11.21
CA ALA A 102 10.13 -3.54 11.98
C ALA A 102 10.51 -4.76 11.12
N SER A 103 9.89 -4.93 9.94
CA SER A 103 10.19 -6.05 9.04
C SER A 103 11.16 -5.68 7.91
N TYR A 104 11.20 -4.41 7.49
CA TYR A 104 12.01 -3.97 6.34
C TYR A 104 13.33 -3.28 6.72
N GLU A 105 13.43 -2.65 7.90
CA GLU A 105 14.69 -2.04 8.37
C GLU A 105 15.86 -3.05 8.39
N PRO A 106 15.70 -4.32 8.78
CA PRO A 106 16.80 -5.29 8.75
C PRO A 106 17.28 -5.69 7.34
N VAL A 107 16.49 -5.41 6.30
CA VAL A 107 16.76 -5.83 4.92
C VAL A 107 16.86 -4.65 3.94
N SER A 108 16.93 -3.43 4.45
CA SER A 108 17.06 -2.20 3.65
C SER A 108 18.18 -1.32 4.18
N GLU A 109 18.93 -0.70 3.28
CA GLU A 109 19.95 0.29 3.64
C GLU A 109 19.33 1.61 4.11
N SER A 110 18.20 2.00 3.49
CA SER A 110 17.50 3.24 3.81
C SER A 110 15.99 3.13 3.58
N ILE A 111 15.23 3.95 4.28
CA ILE A 111 13.77 4.06 4.14
C ILE A 111 13.43 5.49 3.73
N CYS A 112 12.89 5.62 2.52
CA CYS A 112 12.40 6.88 1.97
C CYS A 112 10.88 6.95 2.09
N LEU A 113 10.36 7.80 2.98
CA LEU A 113 8.94 8.08 3.06
C LEU A 113 8.55 8.98 1.89
N THR A 114 7.54 8.57 1.12
CA THR A 114 7.09 9.29 -0.08
C THR A 114 5.62 9.66 0.05
N GLN A 115 5.30 10.92 -0.25
CA GLN A 115 3.93 11.37 -0.38
C GLN A 115 3.47 11.13 -1.82
N THR A 116 2.54 10.19 -2.00
CA THR A 116 2.00 9.82 -3.31
C THR A 116 0.51 10.20 -3.40
N PRO A 117 0.00 10.54 -4.59
CA PRO A 117 -1.43 10.82 -4.77
C PRO A 117 -2.30 9.62 -4.38
N GLY A 118 -3.45 9.87 -3.77
CA GLY A 118 -4.45 8.84 -3.48
C GLY A 118 -5.26 9.09 -2.21
N ALA A 119 -6.09 8.11 -1.86
CA ALA A 119 -7.02 8.17 -0.73
C ALA A 119 -6.37 8.21 0.66
N ALA A 120 -5.09 7.87 0.76
CA ALA A 120 -4.33 7.85 2.01
C ALA A 120 -3.30 8.98 2.03
N ASN A 121 -3.69 10.18 1.59
CA ASN A 121 -2.85 11.36 1.59
C ASN A 121 -2.67 11.90 3.02
N SER A 122 -1.45 12.27 3.39
CA SER A 122 -1.12 12.90 4.67
C SER A 122 -1.62 14.34 4.73
N ASP A 123 -1.73 15.02 3.58
CA ASP A 123 -2.36 16.33 3.52
C ASP A 123 -3.88 16.18 3.36
N LEU A 124 -4.59 16.35 4.47
CA LEU A 124 -6.04 16.24 4.54
C LEU A 124 -6.75 17.28 3.67
N LYS A 125 -6.12 18.42 3.35
CA LYS A 125 -6.71 19.46 2.51
C LYS A 125 -6.84 19.03 1.05
N LEU A 126 -6.05 18.05 0.62
CA LEU A 126 -6.11 17.50 -0.74
C LEU A 126 -7.24 16.47 -0.92
N LEU A 127 -7.92 16.09 0.16
CA LEU A 127 -9.03 15.16 0.13
C LEU A 127 -10.38 15.93 0.02
N PRO A 128 -11.33 15.45 -0.80
CA PRO A 128 -12.56 16.20 -1.12
C PRO A 128 -13.62 16.04 -0.02
N TYR A 129 -13.31 16.46 1.20
CA TYR A 129 -14.27 16.43 2.30
C TYR A 129 -15.40 17.46 2.09
N THR A 130 -16.65 17.05 2.31
CA THR A 130 -17.82 17.94 2.15
C THR A 130 -18.63 18.15 3.43
N LYS A 131 -18.31 17.42 4.50
CA LYS A 131 -19.06 17.41 5.77
C LYS A 131 -18.12 17.53 6.96
N LEU A 132 -17.22 18.50 6.92
CA LEU A 132 -16.29 18.76 8.01
C LEU A 132 -17.02 19.48 9.17
N PRO A 133 -16.81 19.06 10.44
CA PRO A 133 -17.22 19.85 11.58
C PRO A 133 -16.41 21.16 11.64
N TYR A 134 -17.00 22.20 12.24
CA TYR A 134 -16.31 23.47 12.51
C TYR A 134 -16.19 23.71 14.02
N PRO A 135 -15.04 24.18 14.52
CA PRO A 135 -13.77 24.35 13.81
C PRO A 135 -13.00 23.02 13.73
N LEU A 136 -12.23 22.83 12.66
CA LEU A 136 -11.38 21.65 12.49
C LEU A 136 -10.02 22.03 11.87
N PHE A 137 -8.95 21.97 12.67
CA PHE A 137 -7.59 22.01 12.13
C PHE A 137 -7.32 20.75 11.29
N PRO A 138 -6.67 20.84 10.12
CA PRO A 138 -5.99 22.02 9.57
C PRO A 138 -6.85 22.89 8.62
N PHE A 139 -8.15 22.62 8.48
CA PHE A 139 -9.04 23.35 7.57
C PHE A 139 -9.38 24.75 8.08
N ASP A 140 -9.53 24.88 9.39
CA ASP A 140 -9.78 26.12 10.10
C ASP A 140 -8.62 26.44 11.07
N GLU A 141 -8.38 27.72 11.31
CA GLU A 141 -7.57 28.15 12.45
C GLU A 141 -8.34 27.93 13.75
N ILE A 142 -7.71 27.27 14.72
CA ILE A 142 -8.31 27.03 16.04
C ILE A 142 -7.92 28.18 16.96
N LYS A 143 -8.91 28.86 17.53
CA LYS A 143 -8.71 29.85 18.60
C LYS A 143 -8.87 29.19 19.97
N GLU A 144 -8.40 29.85 21.01
CA GLU A 144 -8.48 29.33 22.38
C GLU A 144 -9.92 29.12 22.85
N GLU A 145 -10.85 29.96 22.39
CA GLU A 145 -12.30 29.85 22.62
C GLU A 145 -12.94 28.58 22.02
N ASP A 146 -12.31 28.00 21.00
CA ASP A 146 -12.79 26.80 20.32
C ASP A 146 -12.41 25.50 21.06
N ILE A 147 -11.42 25.57 21.97
CA ILE A 147 -10.89 24.41 22.68
C ILE A 147 -11.83 24.06 23.83
N LYS A 148 -12.66 23.03 23.62
CA LYS A 148 -13.53 22.50 24.67
C LYS A 148 -12.68 21.88 25.79
N ALA A 149 -13.03 22.22 27.04
CA ALA A 149 -12.43 21.59 28.21
C ALA A 149 -12.54 20.05 28.12
N PRO A 150 -11.49 19.30 28.55
CA PRO A 150 -11.49 17.85 28.44
C PRO A 150 -12.67 17.27 29.22
N LYS A 151 -13.50 16.46 28.54
CA LYS A 151 -14.53 15.67 29.22
C LYS A 151 -13.83 14.60 30.05
N ARG A 152 -13.90 14.73 31.39
CA ARG A 152 -13.51 13.64 32.28
C ARG A 152 -14.55 12.52 32.13
N TYR A 153 -14.18 11.46 31.44
CA TYR A 153 -14.92 10.20 31.48
C TYR A 153 -14.62 9.55 32.85
N ARG A 154 -15.67 9.29 33.63
CA ARG A 154 -15.59 8.49 34.86
C ARG A 154 -15.58 7.01 34.52
#